data_AF-A0A7W4CNR9-F1
#
_entry.id   AF-A0A7W4CNR9-F1
#
_cell.length_a   1.000
_cell.length_b   1.000
_cell.length_c   1.000
_cell.angle_alpha   90.00
_cell.angle_beta   90.00
_cell.angle_gamma   90.00
#
_symmetry.space_group_name_H-M   'P 1'
#
loop_
_entity.id
_entity.type
_entity.pdbx_description
1 polymer ?
#
loop_
_entity_poly.entity_id
_entity_poly.type
_entity_poly.pdbx_seq_one_letter_code
_entity_poly.pdbx_strand_id
1 'polypeptide(L)'
;MRATTSHWRAAYEAWLAPFLARLGRVEQRRWAPVYLQGLLGPGERKSVEPMAARVAPGDVQQLHHFISTSPWRCEPLEEELVRAADRLVGGPEAVLIIDDTALVKQGRHSVGVARQYCGQLGKKANCQALVSLTLARCEVPVCVGLRLFLPRAWAEDAGRRARAGVPEAIPGRPKWRIALDEISRIQVAGARFGAVLADAEYGKVADFRQK
;
A
#
# COMPACT_ATOMS: atom_id res chain seq x y z
N MET A 1 2.03 16.77 32.08
CA MET A 1 1.90 16.40 30.65
C MET A 1 3.11 15.63 30.07
N ARG A 2 3.87 14.87 30.89
CA ARG A 2 5.03 14.04 30.44
C ARG A 2 4.78 12.53 30.45
N ALA A 3 3.69 12.06 31.07
CA ALA A 3 3.40 10.63 31.23
C ALA A 3 2.78 9.98 29.97
N THR A 4 1.99 10.72 29.20
CA THR A 4 1.33 10.23 27.97
C THR A 4 2.28 10.06 26.78
N THR A 5 3.40 10.78 26.75
CA THR A 5 4.38 10.73 25.64
C THR A 5 5.23 9.46 25.64
N SER A 6 5.43 8.85 26.81
CA SER A 6 6.20 7.61 26.97
C SER A 6 5.41 6.38 26.50
N HIS A 7 4.12 6.34 26.85
CA HIS A 7 3.27 5.17 26.58
C HIS A 7 3.05 4.92 25.07
N TRP A 8 2.82 5.98 24.27
CA TRP A 8 2.61 5.80 22.83
C TRP A 8 3.87 5.32 22.11
N ARG A 9 5.06 5.76 22.51
CA ARG A 9 6.33 5.33 21.89
C ARG A 9 6.57 3.85 22.12
N ALA A 10 6.40 3.39 23.36
CA ALA A 10 6.52 1.98 23.68
C ALA A 10 5.49 1.13 22.91
N ALA A 11 4.23 1.57 22.83
CA ALA A 11 3.19 0.88 22.06
C ALA A 11 3.51 0.85 20.55
N TYR A 12 4.01 1.97 20.02
CA TYR A 12 4.43 2.09 18.62
C TYR A 12 5.61 1.17 18.28
N GLU A 13 6.64 1.16 19.13
CA GLU A 13 7.81 0.29 18.97
C GLU A 13 7.41 -1.19 19.08
N ALA A 14 6.57 -1.54 20.05
CA ALA A 14 6.05 -2.90 20.20
C ALA A 14 5.23 -3.35 18.97
N TRP A 15 4.38 -2.47 18.44
CA TRP A 15 3.61 -2.74 17.23
C TRP A 15 4.50 -2.91 15.99
N LEU A 16 5.57 -2.11 15.87
CA LEU A 16 6.50 -2.19 14.74
C LEU A 16 7.46 -3.36 14.79
N ALA A 17 7.77 -3.90 15.96
CA ALA A 17 8.82 -4.91 16.14
C ALA A 17 8.72 -6.08 15.13
N PRO A 18 7.54 -6.68 14.85
CA PRO A 18 7.41 -7.74 13.85
C PRO A 18 7.79 -7.30 12.43
N PHE A 19 7.50 -6.05 12.04
CA PHE A 19 7.85 -5.49 10.74
C PHE A 19 9.35 -5.20 10.65
N LEU A 20 9.95 -4.65 11.70
CA LEU A 20 11.38 -4.37 11.74
C LEU A 20 12.20 -5.67 11.67
N ALA A 21 11.70 -6.76 12.23
CA ALA A 21 12.32 -8.09 12.10
C ALA A 21 12.37 -8.60 10.65
N ARG A 22 11.54 -8.07 9.75
CA ARG A 22 11.55 -8.40 8.31
C ARG A 22 12.56 -7.58 7.49
N LEU A 23 13.10 -6.51 8.07
CA LEU A 23 14.11 -5.68 7.42
C LEU A 23 15.50 -6.25 7.70
N GLY A 24 16.25 -6.55 6.64
CA GLY A 24 17.55 -7.22 6.75
C GLY A 24 18.66 -6.34 7.32
N ARG A 25 18.64 -5.02 7.02
CA ARG A 25 19.74 -4.11 7.37
C ARG A 25 19.45 -3.29 8.64
N VAL A 26 20.50 -3.01 9.42
CA VAL A 26 20.39 -2.22 10.67
C VAL A 26 19.89 -0.80 10.35
N GLU A 27 20.36 -0.21 9.26
CA GLU A 27 19.98 1.12 8.81
C GLU A 27 18.49 1.18 8.42
N GLN A 28 17.97 0.11 7.79
CA GLN A 28 16.54 0.01 7.48
C GLN A 28 15.71 -0.04 8.77
N ARG A 29 16.13 -0.83 9.76
CA ARG A 29 15.47 -0.91 11.07
C ARG A 29 15.55 0.40 11.86
N ARG A 30 16.62 1.18 11.65
CA ARG A 30 16.78 2.53 12.22
C ARG A 30 15.85 3.56 11.57
N TRP A 31 15.75 3.58 10.25
CA TRP A 31 15.03 4.63 9.52
C TRP A 31 13.54 4.34 9.30
N ALA A 32 13.10 3.08 9.29
CA ALA A 32 11.68 2.74 9.14
C ALA A 32 10.77 3.35 10.22
N PRO A 33 11.11 3.29 11.52
CA PRO A 33 10.32 3.95 12.56
C PRO A 33 10.29 5.48 12.38
N VAL A 34 11.42 6.08 12.00
CA VAL A 34 11.49 7.53 11.78
C VAL A 34 10.58 7.96 10.63
N TYR A 35 10.61 7.24 9.51
CA TYR A 35 9.75 7.52 8.36
C TYR A 35 8.26 7.39 8.70
N LEU A 36 7.88 6.31 9.39
CA LEU A 36 6.51 6.07 9.81
C LEU A 36 6.03 7.09 10.86
N GLN A 37 6.89 7.53 11.78
CA GLN A 37 6.59 8.66 12.67
C GLN A 37 6.35 9.95 11.88
N GLY A 38 7.11 10.20 10.81
CA GLY A 38 6.88 11.36 9.93
C GLY A 38 5.50 11.33 9.25
N LEU A 39 5.04 10.14 8.87
CA LEU A 39 3.72 9.91 8.25
C LEU A 39 2.58 10.04 9.26
N LEU A 40 2.67 9.36 10.40
CA LEU A 40 1.60 9.29 11.42
C LEU A 40 1.57 10.51 12.34
N GLY A 41 2.70 11.17 12.52
CA GLY A 41 2.84 12.33 13.39
C GLY A 41 2.16 13.59 12.86
N PRO A 42 2.02 14.62 13.71
CA PRO A 42 1.40 15.88 13.34
C PRO A 42 2.15 16.57 12.19
N GLY A 43 1.37 17.19 11.28
CA GLY A 43 1.88 17.94 10.14
C GLY A 43 1.13 17.61 8.85
N GLU A 44 0.77 18.65 8.10
CA GLU A 44 -0.05 18.52 6.90
C GLU A 44 0.73 17.92 5.72
N ARG A 45 1.97 18.38 5.49
CA ARG A 45 2.79 17.90 4.37
C ARG A 45 3.56 16.63 4.72
N LYS A 46 3.32 15.59 3.92
CA LYS A 46 3.90 14.25 4.04
C LYS A 46 4.98 13.95 2.99
N SER A 47 5.53 14.98 2.33
CA SER A 47 6.76 14.83 1.55
C SER A 47 7.97 14.66 2.47
N VAL A 48 9.04 14.02 1.96
CA VAL A 48 10.19 13.60 2.78
C VAL A 48 10.85 14.77 3.52
N GLU A 49 11.07 15.91 2.85
CA GLU A 49 11.75 17.05 3.46
C GLU A 49 10.96 17.68 4.63
N PRO A 50 9.67 18.05 4.50
CA PRO A 50 8.85 18.47 5.64
C PRO A 50 8.75 17.43 6.75
N MET A 51 8.70 16.13 6.42
CA MET A 51 8.72 15.08 7.44
C MET A 51 10.05 15.07 8.19
N ALA A 52 11.17 15.01 7.47
CA ALA A 52 12.51 15.01 8.04
C ALA A 52 12.76 16.23 8.94
N ALA A 53 12.31 17.43 8.54
CA ALA A 53 12.41 18.61 9.38
C ALA A 53 11.74 18.46 10.77
N ARG A 54 10.74 17.57 10.90
CA ARG A 54 10.03 17.29 12.16
C ARG A 54 10.61 16.11 12.93
N VAL A 55 11.00 15.03 12.24
CA VAL A 55 11.38 13.76 12.91
C VAL A 55 12.86 13.40 12.80
N ALA A 56 13.60 14.06 11.91
CA ALA A 56 15.03 13.83 11.68
C ALA A 56 15.74 15.10 11.15
N PRO A 57 15.78 16.20 11.93
CA PRO A 57 16.40 17.44 11.47
C PRO A 57 17.86 17.24 11.08
N GLY A 58 18.25 17.70 9.89
CA GLY A 58 19.61 17.51 9.33
C GLY A 58 19.79 16.23 8.53
N ASP A 59 18.88 15.25 8.62
CA ASP A 59 19.02 13.92 8.01
C ASP A 59 18.05 13.68 6.83
N VAL A 60 17.66 14.74 6.12
CA VAL A 60 16.72 14.65 4.97
C VAL A 60 17.18 13.61 3.94
N GLN A 61 18.47 13.59 3.63
CA GLN A 61 19.05 12.67 2.66
C GLN A 61 18.94 11.20 3.10
N GLN A 62 19.13 10.92 4.39
CA GLN A 62 19.04 9.56 4.91
C GLN A 62 17.60 9.05 4.92
N LEU A 63 16.65 9.90 5.31
CA LEU A 63 15.23 9.57 5.25
C LEU A 63 14.75 9.37 3.81
N HIS A 64 15.26 10.18 2.88
CA HIS A 64 15.00 10.02 1.45
C HIS A 64 15.59 8.71 0.91
N HIS A 65 16.85 8.42 1.24
CA HIS A 65 17.52 7.18 0.82
C HIS A 65 16.76 5.94 1.29
N PHE A 66 16.29 5.93 2.55
CA PHE A 66 15.51 4.83 3.11
C PHE A 66 14.29 4.45 2.26
N ILE A 67 13.48 5.43 1.85
CA ILE A 67 12.23 5.15 1.11
C ILE A 67 12.44 4.99 -0.40
N SER A 68 13.48 5.62 -0.98
CA SER A 68 13.63 5.71 -2.44
C SER A 68 14.60 4.67 -3.03
N THR A 69 15.71 4.38 -2.35
CA THR A 69 16.86 3.70 -2.95
C THR A 69 17.41 2.55 -2.10
N SER A 70 17.08 2.52 -0.80
CA SER A 70 17.43 1.39 0.06
C SER A 70 16.74 0.11 -0.44
N PRO A 71 17.48 -0.98 -0.66
CA PRO A 71 16.91 -2.23 -1.18
C PRO A 71 16.28 -3.03 -0.03
N TRP A 72 15.01 -2.77 0.25
CA TRP A 72 14.19 -3.65 1.10
C TRP A 72 13.11 -4.32 0.26
N ARG A 73 12.76 -5.54 0.65
CA ARG A 73 11.73 -6.34 0.00
C ARG A 73 10.37 -5.99 0.59
N CYS A 74 9.38 -5.74 -0.26
CA CYS A 74 8.02 -5.47 0.19
C CYS A 74 7.32 -6.73 0.72
N GLU A 75 7.56 -7.89 0.09
CA GLU A 75 6.73 -9.08 0.36
C GLU A 75 6.73 -9.50 1.83
N PRO A 76 7.87 -9.58 2.54
CA PRO A 76 7.87 -9.94 3.97
C PRO A 76 7.12 -8.94 4.86
N LEU A 77 7.12 -7.65 4.51
CA LEU A 77 6.39 -6.61 5.25
C LEU A 77 4.89 -6.72 5.00
N GLU A 78 4.49 -7.02 3.77
CA GLU A 78 3.09 -7.21 3.39
C GLU A 78 2.50 -8.49 3.99
N GLU A 79 3.28 -9.56 4.10
CA GLU A 79 2.89 -10.76 4.85
C GLU A 79 2.65 -10.46 6.33
N GLU A 80 3.54 -9.68 6.96
CA GLU A 80 3.35 -9.29 8.36
C GLU A 80 2.14 -8.35 8.53
N LEU A 81 1.87 -7.45 7.57
CA LEU A 81 0.67 -6.62 7.56
C LEU A 81 -0.60 -7.47 7.52
N VAL A 82 -0.64 -8.48 6.66
CA VAL A 82 -1.79 -9.39 6.56
C VAL A 82 -1.96 -10.18 7.86
N ARG A 83 -0.89 -10.72 8.45
CA ARG A 83 -0.95 -11.43 9.74
C ARG A 83 -1.40 -10.53 10.88
N ALA A 84 -0.93 -9.29 10.92
CA ALA A 84 -1.35 -8.30 11.91
C ALA A 84 -2.84 -7.94 11.77
N ALA A 85 -3.31 -7.77 10.53
CA ALA A 85 -4.72 -7.55 10.24
C ALA A 85 -5.58 -8.75 10.63
N ASP A 86 -5.15 -9.99 10.35
CA ASP A 86 -5.87 -11.20 10.75
C ASP A 86 -6.00 -11.32 12.27
N ARG A 87 -4.93 -11.03 13.03
CA ARG A 87 -4.99 -11.00 14.50
C ARG A 87 -6.03 -9.99 15.01
N LEU A 88 -6.21 -8.87 14.31
CA LEU A 88 -7.13 -7.82 14.71
C LEU A 88 -8.58 -8.12 14.30
N VAL A 89 -8.81 -8.45 13.03
CA VAL A 89 -10.14 -8.51 12.41
C VAL A 89 -10.43 -9.81 11.66
N GLY A 90 -9.50 -10.75 11.57
CA GLY A 90 -9.69 -12.02 10.85
C GLY A 90 -10.61 -13.03 11.57
N GLY A 91 -11.27 -13.89 10.81
CA GLY A 91 -12.22 -14.90 11.31
C GLY A 91 -13.34 -15.20 10.32
N PRO A 92 -14.23 -16.16 10.62
CA PRO A 92 -15.32 -16.54 9.71
C PRO A 92 -16.32 -15.40 9.43
N GLU A 93 -16.43 -14.42 10.34
CA GLU A 93 -17.28 -13.24 10.16
C GLU A 93 -16.56 -12.07 9.48
N ALA A 94 -15.26 -12.20 9.22
CA ALA A 94 -14.52 -11.17 8.50
C ALA A 94 -14.84 -11.22 7.01
N VAL A 95 -14.77 -10.06 6.37
CA VAL A 95 -14.95 -9.90 4.93
C VAL A 95 -13.71 -9.28 4.32
N LEU A 96 -13.30 -9.77 3.16
CA LEU A 96 -12.25 -9.15 2.34
C LEU A 96 -12.92 -8.28 1.27
N ILE A 97 -12.75 -6.97 1.36
CA ILE A 97 -13.37 -5.99 0.47
C ILE A 97 -12.36 -5.53 -0.57
N ILE A 98 -12.77 -5.53 -1.84
CA ILE A 98 -11.96 -5.15 -2.99
C ILE A 98 -12.61 -3.96 -3.68
N ASP A 99 -11.83 -2.90 -3.91
CA ASP A 99 -12.32 -1.70 -4.57
C ASP A 99 -11.24 -1.02 -5.42
N ASP A 100 -11.70 -0.20 -6.36
CA ASP A 100 -10.85 0.66 -7.18
C ASP A 100 -10.67 2.03 -6.53
N THR A 101 -9.46 2.31 -6.04
CA THR A 101 -9.09 3.64 -5.53
C THR A 101 -8.40 4.45 -6.62
N ALA A 102 -8.92 5.64 -6.93
CA ALA A 102 -8.28 6.56 -7.88
C ALA A 102 -7.55 7.70 -7.16
N LEU A 103 -6.31 7.97 -7.56
CA LEU A 103 -5.53 9.12 -7.08
C LEU A 103 -5.41 10.14 -8.21
N VAL A 104 -6.02 11.31 -8.05
CA VAL A 104 -5.92 12.40 -9.03
C VAL A 104 -4.47 12.83 -9.18
N LYS A 105 -4.01 13.00 -10.43
CA LYS A 105 -2.63 13.37 -10.74
C LYS A 105 -2.57 14.40 -11.84
N GLN A 106 -1.61 15.31 -11.72
CA GLN A 106 -1.19 16.19 -12.80
C GLN A 106 0.07 15.63 -13.48
N GLY A 107 0.22 15.90 -14.77
CA GLY A 107 1.39 15.49 -15.55
C GLY A 107 1.39 14.03 -16.02
N ARG A 108 2.55 13.59 -16.54
CA ARG A 108 2.71 12.31 -17.26
C ARG A 108 3.78 11.37 -16.69
N HIS A 109 4.45 11.77 -15.62
CA HIS A 109 5.63 11.05 -15.11
C HIS A 109 5.36 10.05 -13.98
N SER A 110 4.26 10.21 -13.23
CA SER A 110 3.89 9.21 -12.20
C SER A 110 3.49 7.88 -12.85
N VAL A 111 4.10 6.78 -12.40
CA VAL A 111 3.82 5.43 -12.93
C VAL A 111 2.31 5.16 -12.98
N GLY A 112 1.81 4.62 -14.09
CA GLY A 112 0.40 4.28 -14.23
C GLY A 112 -0.55 5.48 -14.39
N VAL A 113 -0.05 6.72 -14.43
CA VAL A 113 -0.92 7.89 -14.67
C VAL A 113 -1.43 7.92 -16.10
N ALA A 114 -2.75 7.99 -16.25
CA ALA A 114 -3.41 8.08 -17.54
C ALA A 114 -4.76 8.78 -17.41
N ARG A 115 -5.32 9.22 -18.55
CA ARG A 115 -6.71 9.69 -18.63
C ARG A 115 -7.66 8.50 -18.60
N GLN A 116 -8.22 8.21 -17.43
CA GLN A 116 -9.09 7.07 -17.16
C GLN A 116 -10.21 7.46 -16.20
N TYR A 117 -11.18 6.58 -15.96
CA TYR A 117 -12.25 6.88 -15.00
C TYR A 117 -11.66 7.06 -13.59
N CYS A 118 -12.00 8.18 -12.95
CA CYS A 118 -11.55 8.53 -11.62
C CYS A 118 -12.78 8.59 -10.70
N GLY A 119 -12.93 7.58 -9.83
CA GLY A 119 -14.08 7.50 -8.91
C GLY A 119 -14.23 8.75 -8.05
N GLN A 120 -13.11 9.30 -7.53
CA GLN A 120 -13.09 10.53 -6.74
C GLN A 120 -13.73 11.74 -7.46
N LEU A 121 -13.63 11.81 -8.80
CA LEU A 121 -14.16 12.92 -9.59
C LEU A 121 -15.44 12.56 -10.36
N GLY A 122 -15.90 11.31 -10.30
CA GLY A 122 -17.06 10.81 -11.05
C GLY A 122 -16.94 10.92 -12.58
N LYS A 123 -15.72 11.08 -13.12
CA LYS A 123 -15.48 11.31 -14.55
C LYS A 123 -14.13 10.80 -15.02
N LYS A 124 -13.92 10.79 -16.34
CA LYS A 124 -12.60 10.56 -16.91
C LYS A 124 -11.69 11.76 -16.60
N ALA A 125 -10.60 11.49 -15.89
CA ALA A 125 -9.60 12.47 -15.51
C ALA A 125 -8.21 11.85 -15.56
N ASN A 126 -7.17 12.67 -15.46
CA ASN A 126 -5.82 12.15 -15.32
C ASN A 126 -5.62 11.67 -13.88
N CYS A 127 -5.41 10.36 -13.71
CA CYS A 127 -5.26 9.75 -12.39
C CYS A 127 -4.43 8.48 -12.47
N GLN A 128 -3.95 8.03 -11.31
CA GLN A 128 -3.60 6.62 -11.09
C GLN A 128 -4.84 5.89 -10.59
N ALA A 129 -4.96 4.61 -10.94
CA ALA A 129 -5.95 3.72 -10.38
C ALA A 129 -5.24 2.59 -9.62
N LEU A 130 -5.76 2.21 -8.47
CA LEU A 130 -5.22 1.18 -7.61
C LEU A 130 -6.33 0.21 -7.24
N VAL A 131 -6.00 -1.07 -7.10
CA VAL A 131 -6.86 -2.08 -6.50
C VAL A 131 -6.52 -2.14 -5.02
N SER A 132 -7.47 -1.78 -4.16
CA SER A 132 -7.33 -1.86 -2.70
C SER A 132 -7.94 -3.16 -2.19
N LEU A 133 -7.35 -3.70 -1.12
CA LEU A 133 -7.87 -4.86 -0.40
C LEU A 133 -7.94 -4.50 1.08
N THR A 134 -9.14 -4.62 1.64
CA THR A 134 -9.42 -4.27 3.04
C THR A 134 -10.03 -5.47 3.74
N LEU A 135 -9.36 -5.99 4.76
CA LEU A 135 -9.94 -6.98 5.66
C LEU A 135 -10.75 -6.23 6.72
N ALA A 136 -12.02 -6.59 6.88
CA ALA A 136 -12.93 -5.90 7.80
C ALA A 136 -13.77 -6.88 8.61
N ARG A 137 -14.03 -6.54 9.87
CA ARG A 137 -15.02 -7.20 10.72
C ARG A 137 -15.63 -6.17 11.65
N CYS A 138 -16.94 -6.23 11.84
CA CYS A 138 -17.70 -5.18 12.53
C CYS A 138 -17.39 -3.80 11.91
N GLU A 139 -17.01 -2.81 12.72
CA GLU A 139 -16.71 -1.44 12.30
C GLU A 139 -15.21 -1.18 12.05
N VAL A 140 -14.37 -2.23 12.02
CA VAL A 140 -12.91 -2.08 11.90
C VAL A 140 -12.43 -2.51 10.51
N PRO A 141 -12.10 -1.56 9.61
CA PRO A 141 -11.46 -1.84 8.34
C PRO A 141 -9.92 -1.77 8.45
N VAL A 142 -9.22 -2.76 7.90
CA VAL A 142 -7.74 -2.78 7.82
C VAL A 142 -7.32 -2.98 6.37
N CYS A 143 -6.69 -1.96 5.78
CA CYS A 143 -6.11 -2.08 4.44
C CYS A 143 -4.90 -3.01 4.47
N VAL A 144 -4.95 -4.09 3.69
CA VAL A 144 -3.96 -5.18 3.64
C VAL A 144 -3.28 -5.32 2.27
N GLY A 145 -3.71 -4.51 1.30
CA GLY A 145 -3.14 -4.49 -0.03
C GLY A 145 -3.53 -3.23 -0.80
N LEU A 146 -2.58 -2.70 -1.55
CA LEU A 146 -2.82 -1.62 -2.50
C LEU A 146 -1.91 -1.84 -3.70
N ARG A 147 -2.51 -2.10 -4.87
CA ARG A 147 -1.78 -2.42 -6.10
C ARG A 147 -2.08 -1.43 -7.19
N LEU A 148 -1.03 -0.80 -7.70
CA LEU A 148 -1.14 0.12 -8.82
C LEU A 148 -1.54 -0.63 -10.09
N PHE A 149 -2.64 -0.21 -10.73
CA PHE A 149 -2.99 -0.66 -12.07
C PHE A 149 -2.10 0.05 -13.09
N LEU A 150 -1.46 -0.72 -13.99
CA LEU A 150 -0.65 -0.20 -15.07
C LEU A 150 -1.48 -0.19 -16.38
N PRO A 151 -1.96 0.99 -16.85
CA PRO A 151 -2.77 1.06 -18.06
C PRO A 151 -1.98 0.62 -19.29
N ARG A 152 -2.69 0.19 -20.34
CA ARG A 152 -2.09 -0.25 -21.62
C ARG A 152 -1.04 0.72 -22.18
N ALA A 153 -1.35 2.01 -22.20
CA ALA A 153 -0.44 3.06 -22.67
C ALA A 153 0.86 3.23 -21.84
N TRP A 154 0.92 2.64 -20.65
CA TRP A 154 2.16 2.49 -19.87
C TRP A 154 2.81 1.13 -20.12
N ALA A 155 2.01 0.06 -20.12
CA ALA A 155 2.50 -1.30 -20.27
C ALA A 155 3.26 -1.50 -21.61
N GLU A 156 2.79 -0.85 -22.67
CA GLU A 156 3.35 -0.92 -24.04
C GLU A 156 4.48 0.09 -24.32
N ASP A 157 4.81 0.98 -23.38
CA ASP A 157 5.87 1.99 -23.54
C ASP A 157 7.10 1.63 -22.69
N ALA A 158 7.98 0.80 -23.25
CA ALA A 158 9.20 0.33 -22.58
C ALA A 158 10.12 1.49 -22.15
N GLY A 159 10.26 2.54 -22.98
CA GLY A 159 11.08 3.69 -22.65
C GLY A 159 10.53 4.48 -21.46
N ARG A 160 9.22 4.65 -21.37
CA ARG A 160 8.57 5.29 -20.22
C ARG A 160 8.63 4.43 -18.96
N ARG A 161 8.50 3.11 -19.08
CA ARG A 161 8.67 2.16 -17.97
C ARG A 161 10.09 2.25 -17.40
N ALA A 162 11.10 2.18 -18.25
CA ALA A 162 12.50 2.27 -17.85
C ALA A 162 12.81 3.61 -17.15
N ARG A 163 12.41 4.74 -17.74
CA ARG A 163 12.64 6.08 -17.13
C ARG A 163 11.99 6.25 -15.76
N ALA A 164 10.87 5.59 -15.50
CA ALA A 164 10.15 5.67 -14.23
C ALA A 164 10.52 4.54 -13.24
N GLY A 165 11.46 3.66 -13.61
CA GLY A 165 11.89 2.54 -12.77
C GLY A 165 10.85 1.44 -12.57
N VAL A 166 9.93 1.25 -13.54
CA VAL A 166 8.96 0.14 -13.48
C VAL A 166 9.68 -1.18 -13.76
N PRO A 167 9.66 -2.16 -12.85
CA PRO A 167 10.28 -3.46 -13.09
C PRO A 167 9.75 -4.12 -14.37
N GLU A 168 10.64 -4.77 -15.13
CA GLU A 168 10.28 -5.46 -16.37
C GLU A 168 9.27 -6.58 -16.13
N ALA A 169 9.43 -7.29 -14.99
CA ALA A 169 8.57 -8.38 -14.55
C ALA A 169 7.12 -7.97 -14.22
N ILE A 170 6.78 -6.67 -14.19
CA ILE A 170 5.41 -6.20 -13.97
C ILE A 170 4.71 -5.99 -15.32
N PRO A 171 3.83 -6.91 -15.77
CA PRO A 171 3.06 -6.73 -16.99
C PRO A 171 1.89 -5.76 -16.76
N GLY A 172 1.37 -5.21 -17.86
CA GLY A 172 0.02 -4.65 -17.86
C GLY A 172 -1.00 -5.78 -17.72
N ARG A 173 -1.92 -5.65 -16.77
CA ARG A 173 -2.96 -6.66 -16.51
C ARG A 173 -4.25 -6.01 -16.04
N PRO A 174 -5.43 -6.57 -16.37
CA PRO A 174 -6.70 -5.99 -15.97
C PRO A 174 -6.86 -6.08 -14.45
N LYS A 175 -7.61 -5.12 -13.87
CA LYS A 175 -7.76 -4.98 -12.42
C LYS A 175 -8.34 -6.21 -11.74
N TRP A 176 -9.27 -6.91 -12.37
CA TRP A 176 -9.82 -8.16 -11.84
C TRP A 176 -8.76 -9.27 -11.68
N ARG A 177 -7.74 -9.35 -12.57
CA ARG A 177 -6.60 -10.27 -12.37
C ARG A 177 -5.70 -9.81 -11.23
N ILE A 178 -5.54 -8.49 -11.04
CA ILE A 178 -4.84 -7.95 -9.87
C ILE A 178 -5.54 -8.38 -8.58
N ALA A 179 -6.87 -8.23 -8.52
CA ALA A 179 -7.67 -8.62 -7.38
C ALA A 179 -7.55 -10.12 -7.06
N LEU A 180 -7.67 -11.02 -8.05
CA LEU A 180 -7.54 -12.47 -7.82
C LEU A 180 -6.17 -12.88 -7.26
N ASP A 181 -5.10 -12.30 -7.81
CA ASP A 181 -3.75 -12.58 -7.33
C ASP A 181 -3.54 -12.06 -5.89
N GLU A 182 -4.14 -10.90 -5.57
CA GLU A 182 -4.06 -10.34 -4.22
C GLU A 182 -4.93 -11.10 -3.21
N ILE A 183 -6.10 -11.61 -3.59
CA ILE A 183 -6.87 -12.56 -2.76
C ILE A 183 -5.98 -13.77 -2.43
N SER A 184 -5.35 -14.36 -3.46
CA SER A 184 -4.48 -15.52 -3.31
C SER A 184 -3.29 -15.21 -2.37
N ARG A 185 -2.64 -14.07 -2.56
CA ARG A 185 -1.53 -13.61 -1.69
C ARG A 185 -1.97 -13.47 -0.23
N ILE A 186 -3.13 -12.86 0.01
CA ILE A 186 -3.67 -12.65 1.36
C ILE A 186 -4.03 -13.97 2.03
N GLN A 187 -4.61 -14.92 1.29
CA GLN A 187 -4.88 -16.28 1.79
C GLN A 187 -3.59 -17.03 2.13
N VAL A 188 -2.58 -16.99 1.26
CA VAL A 188 -1.26 -17.60 1.51
C VAL A 188 -0.58 -17.00 2.73
N ALA A 189 -0.72 -15.68 2.97
CA ALA A 189 -0.22 -15.02 4.16
C ALA A 189 -0.99 -15.37 5.44
N GLY A 190 -2.14 -16.05 5.33
CA GLY A 190 -2.87 -16.66 6.43
C GLY A 190 -4.09 -15.88 6.93
N ALA A 191 -4.60 -14.90 6.18
CA ALA A 191 -5.82 -14.20 6.59
C ALA A 191 -7.06 -15.11 6.51
N ARG A 192 -7.93 -14.99 7.51
CA ARG A 192 -9.20 -15.70 7.60
C ARG A 192 -10.34 -14.72 7.37
N PHE A 193 -11.22 -15.06 6.43
CA PHE A 193 -12.45 -14.33 6.12
C PHE A 193 -13.48 -15.31 5.56
N GLY A 194 -14.76 -15.04 5.82
CA GLY A 194 -15.87 -15.90 5.35
C GLY A 194 -16.38 -15.51 3.96
N ALA A 195 -16.13 -14.28 3.52
CA ALA A 195 -16.58 -13.80 2.21
C ALA A 195 -15.63 -12.77 1.60
N VAL A 196 -15.71 -12.66 0.27
CA VAL A 196 -15.09 -11.59 -0.51
C VAL A 196 -16.20 -10.69 -1.06
N LEU A 197 -16.06 -9.39 -0.87
CA LEU A 197 -16.92 -8.36 -1.45
C LEU A 197 -16.10 -7.57 -2.47
N ALA A 198 -16.71 -7.23 -3.60
CA ALA A 198 -16.06 -6.43 -4.63
C ALA A 198 -17.05 -5.47 -5.28
N ASP A 199 -16.56 -4.35 -5.81
CA ASP A 199 -17.37 -3.46 -6.63
C ASP A 199 -18.01 -4.19 -7.84
N ALA A 200 -19.20 -3.73 -8.26
CA ALA A 200 -19.98 -4.36 -9.30
C ALA A 200 -19.25 -4.50 -10.65
N GLU A 201 -18.27 -3.64 -10.95
CA GLU A 201 -17.45 -3.74 -12.16
C GLU A 201 -16.66 -5.06 -12.21
N TYR A 202 -16.18 -5.56 -11.07
CA TYR A 202 -15.53 -6.86 -10.99
C TYR A 202 -16.51 -7.99 -11.31
N GLY A 203 -17.75 -7.86 -10.82
CA GLY A 203 -18.84 -8.79 -11.05
C GLY A 203 -19.25 -8.95 -12.52
N LYS A 204 -18.86 -8.04 -13.42
CA LYS A 204 -19.11 -8.19 -14.87
C LYS A 204 -18.25 -9.27 -15.53
N VAL A 205 -17.14 -9.65 -14.91
CA VAL A 205 -16.18 -10.63 -15.46
C VAL A 205 -16.54 -12.03 -14.96
N ALA A 206 -16.87 -12.95 -15.87
CA ALA A 206 -17.26 -14.32 -15.51
C ALA A 206 -16.14 -15.06 -14.76
N ASP A 207 -14.90 -14.99 -15.23
CA ASP A 207 -13.72 -15.59 -14.59
C ASP A 207 -13.52 -15.11 -13.15
N PHE A 208 -13.89 -13.86 -12.84
CA PHE A 208 -13.78 -13.32 -11.48
C PHE A 208 -14.81 -13.92 -10.54
N ARG A 209 -16.03 -14.21 -11.02
CA ARG A 209 -17.11 -14.79 -10.20
C ARG A 209 -16.94 -16.28 -9.90
N GLN A 210 -16.12 -16.99 -10.67
CA GLN A 210 -15.96 -18.45 -10.58
C GLN A 210 -14.77 -18.89 -9.71
N LYS A 211 -14.01 -17.94 -9.17
CA LYS A 211 -12.79 -18.14 -8.38
C LYS A 211 -13.03 -17.75 -6.93
#